data_AF-A0A844G459-F1
#
_entry.id   AF-A0A844G459-F1
#
_cell.length_a   1.000
_cell.length_b   1.000
_cell.length_c   1.000
_cell.angle_alpha   90.00
_cell.angle_beta   90.00
_cell.angle_gamma   90.00
#
_symmetry.space_group_name_H-M   'P 1'
#
loop_
_entity.id
_entity.type
_entity.pdbx_description
1 polymer ?
#
loop_
_entity_poly.entity_id
_entity_poly.type
_entity_poly.pdbx_seq_one_letter_code
_entity_poly.pdbx_strand_id
1 'polypeptide(L)' 'MEANSVLLQKKYARIVVLFAEQMQLTLDEALEFFYRSETYQELRDGIADLHCRSDQYIVDELKLEFQSAK' A
#
# COMPACT_ATOMS: atom_id res chain seq x y z
N MET A 1 9.07 -13.51 -10.00
CA MET A 1 8.36 -14.61 -9.31
C MET A 1 6.94 -14.10 -9.10
N GLU A 2 5.91 -14.77 -9.63
CA GLU A 2 4.53 -14.25 -9.50
C GLU A 2 3.99 -14.55 -8.09
N ALA A 3 3.68 -13.50 -7.33
CA ALA A 3 3.01 -13.65 -6.06
C ALA A 3 1.58 -14.17 -6.29
N ASN A 4 1.11 -15.11 -5.45
CA ASN A 4 -0.25 -15.62 -5.54
C ASN A 4 -1.24 -14.46 -5.40
N SER A 5 -2.08 -14.25 -6.41
CA SER A 5 -2.99 -13.12 -6.54
C SER A 5 -3.98 -12.99 -5.37
N VAL A 6 -4.40 -14.11 -4.75
CA VAL A 6 -5.27 -14.10 -3.56
C VAL A 6 -4.51 -13.61 -2.32
N LEU A 7 -3.25 -14.01 -2.15
CA LEU A 7 -2.42 -13.57 -1.03
C LEU A 7 -2.07 -12.08 -1.16
N LEU A 8 -1.84 -11.63 -2.39
CA LEU A 8 -1.55 -10.23 -2.69
C LEU A 8 -2.76 -9.32 -2.39
N GLN A 9 -3.97 -9.74 -2.75
CA GLN A 9 -5.19 -8.99 -2.39
C GLN A 9 -5.40 -8.89 -0.88
N LYS A 10 -5.16 -9.97 -0.13
CA LYS A 10 -5.22 -9.93 1.35
C LYS A 10 -4.17 -8.97 1.95
N LYS A 11 -2.99 -8.92 1.33
CA LYS A 11 -1.94 -7.98 1.72
C LYS A 11 -2.37 -6.53 1.49
N TYR A 12 -2.96 -6.22 0.34
CA TYR A 12 -3.50 -4.88 0.06
C TYR A 12 -4.53 -4.44 1.11
N ALA A 13 -5.48 -5.32 1.45
CA ALA A 13 -6.48 -4.99 2.48
C ALA A 13 -5.84 -4.65 3.83
N ARG A 14 -4.80 -5.38 4.24
CA ARG A 14 -4.06 -5.10 5.49
C ARG A 14 -3.31 -3.78 5.44
N ILE A 15 -2.67 -3.48 4.31
CA ILE A 15 -1.93 -2.21 4.10
C ILE A 15 -2.88 -1.03 4.16
N VAL A 16 -4.03 -1.09 3.46
CA VAL A 16 -5.00 0.01 3.43
C VAL A 16 -5.58 0.30 4.82
N VAL A 17 -5.93 -0.74 5.58
CA VAL A 17 -6.43 -0.57 6.96
C VAL A 17 -5.36 0.07 7.85
N LEU A 18 -4.13 -0.43 7.80
CA LEU A 18 -3.03 0.09 8.62
C LEU A 18 -2.66 1.53 8.24
N PHE A 19 -2.72 1.86 6.95
CA PHE A 19 -2.50 3.23 6.46
C PHE A 19 -3.58 4.19 6.95
N ALA A 20 -4.87 3.79 6.87
CA ALA A 20 -5.99 4.59 7.37
C ALA A 20 -5.84 4.90 8.86
N GLU A 21 -5.50 3.89 9.67
CA GLU A 21 -5.27 4.04 11.12
C GLU A 21 -4.12 4.99 11.43
N GLN A 22 -2.99 4.85 10.72
CA GLN A 22 -1.79 5.64 11.00
C GLN A 22 -1.87 7.08 10.50
N MET A 23 -2.65 7.36 9.45
CA MET A 23 -2.84 8.70 8.90
C MET A 23 -4.12 9.39 9.38
N GLN A 24 -4.91 8.72 10.24
CA GLN A 24 -6.22 9.20 10.71
C GLN A 24 -7.17 9.55 9.56
N LEU A 25 -7.13 8.74 8.49
CA LEU A 25 -8.00 8.86 7.32
C LEU A 25 -9.19 7.92 7.46
N THR A 26 -10.27 8.22 6.75
CA THR A 26 -11.31 7.23 6.53
C THR A 26 -10.79 6.08 5.67
N LEU A 27 -11.41 4.90 5.79
CA LEU A 27 -11.02 3.75 4.95
C LEU A 27 -11.21 4.05 3.46
N ASP A 28 -12.21 4.85 3.11
CA ASP A 28 -12.49 5.28 1.74
C ASP A 28 -11.38 6.17 1.18
N GLU A 29 -10.95 7.20 1.92
CA GLU A 29 -9.83 8.08 1.54
C GLU A 29 -8.51 7.30 1.42
N ALA A 30 -8.25 6.39 2.37
CA ALA A 30 -7.08 5.54 2.34
C ALA A 30 -7.07 4.60 1.12
N LEU A 31 -8.23 4.05 0.77
CA LEU A 31 -8.39 3.17 -0.38
C LEU A 31 -8.24 3.93 -1.70
N GLU A 32 -8.85 5.11 -1.81
CA GLU A 32 -8.71 5.98 -2.99
C GLU A 32 -7.24 6.34 -3.23
N PHE A 33 -6.55 6.81 -2.18
CA PHE A 33 -5.14 7.17 -2.27
C PHE A 33 -4.28 5.96 -2.63
N PHE A 34 -4.49 4.82 -1.96
CA PHE A 34 -3.74 3.59 -2.21
C PHE A 34 -3.78 3.20 -3.69
N TYR A 35 -4.95 3.21 -4.34
CA TYR A 35 -5.04 2.84 -5.76
C TYR A 35 -4.42 3.84 -6.73
N ARG A 36 -4.23 5.09 -6.30
CA ARG A 36 -3.59 6.14 -7.10
C ARG A 36 -2.09 6.27 -6.82
N SER A 37 -1.60 5.58 -5.81
CA SER A 37 -0.21 5.66 -5.35
C SER A 37 0.77 4.97 -6.30
N GLU A 38 1.97 5.53 -6.43
CA GLU A 38 3.12 4.88 -7.06
C GLU A 38 3.48 3.60 -6.30
N THR A 39 3.40 3.65 -4.97
CA THR A 39 3.65 2.48 -4.11
C THR A 39 2.78 1.26 -4.48
N TYR A 40 1.50 1.48 -4.82
CA TYR A 40 0.62 0.41 -5.29
C TYR A 40 1.03 -0.13 -6.67
N GLN A 41 1.43 0.74 -7.59
CA GLN A 41 1.90 0.33 -8.92
C GLN A 41 3.14 -0.56 -8.79
N GLU A 42 4.11 -0.15 -7.99
CA GLU A 42 5.32 -0.93 -7.72
C GLU A 42 5.00 -2.27 -7.05
N LEU A 43 4.08 -2.27 -6.08
CA LEU A 43 3.65 -3.49 -5.38
C LEU A 43 2.90 -4.45 -6.30
N ARG A 44 2.13 -3.95 -7.27
CA ARG A 44 1.41 -4.73 -8.28
C ARG A 44 2.35 -5.32 -9.32
N ASP A 45 3.29 -4.53 -9.81
CA ASP A 45 4.23 -4.93 -10.85
C ASP A 45 5.43 -5.73 -10.28
N GLY A 46 5.48 -5.88 -8.95
CA GLY A 46 6.52 -6.62 -8.25
C GLY A 46 7.87 -5.93 -8.26
N ILE A 47 7.88 -4.61 -8.47
CA ILE A 47 9.08 -3.78 -8.51
C ILE A 47 9.69 -3.70 -7.11
N ALA A 48 11.02 -3.67 -7.05
CA ALA A 48 11.82 -3.58 -5.82
C ALA A 48 11.55 -4.67 -4.75
N ASP A 49 10.95 -5.80 -5.16
CA ASP A 49 10.53 -6.88 -4.26
C ASP A 49 9.63 -6.39 -3.11
N LEU A 50 8.86 -5.32 -3.31
CA LEU A 50 7.94 -4.78 -2.29
C LEU A 50 6.94 -5.81 -1.79
N HIS A 51 6.53 -6.74 -2.66
CA HIS A 51 5.65 -7.84 -2.29
C HIS A 51 6.26 -8.75 -1.21
N CYS A 52 7.60 -8.82 -1.07
CA CYS A 52 8.31 -9.52 0.00
C CYS A 52 8.56 -8.66 1.25
N ARG A 53 8.38 -7.34 1.18
CA ARG A 53 8.54 -6.43 2.33
C ARG A 53 7.37 -6.53 3.30
N SER A 54 7.57 -6.10 4.55
CA SER A 54 6.50 -6.10 5.55
C SER A 54 5.40 -5.10 5.20
N ASP A 55 4.20 -5.33 5.71
CA ASP A 55 3.08 -4.41 5.48
C ASP A 55 3.39 -3.01 6.02
N GLN A 56 4.09 -2.93 7.17
CA GLN A 56 4.51 -1.66 7.76
C GLN A 56 5.45 -0.87 6.84
N TYR A 57 6.41 -1.55 6.18
CA TYR A 57 7.31 -0.89 5.24
C TYR A 57 6.54 -0.22 4.11
N ILE A 58 5.58 -0.94 3.52
CA ILE A 58 4.75 -0.41 2.43
C ILE A 58 3.88 0.75 2.90
N VAL A 59 3.34 0.66 4.12
CA VAL A 59 2.59 1.76 4.71
C VAL A 59 3.47 3.00 4.92
N ASP A 60 4.73 2.82 5.32
CA ASP A 60 5.64 3.96 5.50
C ASP A 60 5.98 4.63 4.15
N GLU A 61 6.17 3.87 3.07
CA GLU A 61 6.29 4.43 1.70
C GLU A 61 5.02 5.21 1.30
N LEU A 62 3.83 4.63 1.53
CA LEU A 62 2.55 5.31 1.27
C LEU A 62 2.41 6.61 2.05
N LYS A 63 2.89 6.68 3.30
CA LYS A 63 2.88 7.91 4.10
C LYS A 63 3.80 8.97 3.50
N LEU A 64 5.01 8.58 3.10
CA LEU A 64 5.97 9.49 2.47
C LEU A 64 5.39 10.06 1.19
N GLU A 65 4.77 9.22 0.38
CA GLU A 65 4.08 9.61 -0.84
C GLU A 65 2.91 10.55 -0.55
N PHE A 66 2.05 10.20 0.42
CA PHE A 66 0.90 11.02 0.81
C PHE A 66 1.31 12.41 1.35
N GLN A 67 2.39 12.47 2.12
CA GLN A 67 2.94 13.73 2.63
C GLN A 67 3.59 14.57 1.53
N SER A 68 4.13 13.94 0.49
CA SER A 68 4.77 14.62 -0.64
C SER A 68 3.77 15.08 -1.70
N ALA A 69 2.61 14.42 -1.79
CA ALA A 69 1.52 14.76 -2.71
C ALA A 69 0.58 15.86 -2.17
N LYS A 70 0.79 16.32 -0.94
CA LYS A 70 -0.04 17.30 -0.23
C LYS A 70 0.63 18.67 -0.16
#